data_AF-A0AA51UMT6-F1
#
_entry.id   AF-A0AA51UMT6-F1
#
_cell.length_a   1.000
_cell.length_b   1.000
_cell.length_c   1.000
_cell.angle_alpha   90.00
_cell.angle_beta   90.00
_cell.angle_gamma   90.00
#
_symmetry.space_group_name_H-M   'P 1'
#
loop_
_entity.id
_entity.type
_entity.pdbx_description
1 polymer ?
#
loop_
_entity_poly.entity_id
_entity_poly.type
_entity_poly.pdbx_seq_one_letter_code
_entity_poly.pdbx_strand_id
1 'polypeptide(L)'
;MKLDFHFATHKEFIKIIFSLQKFEIEDAINRVKKNLSFINDFRAYWFNEIYKIYGSDIGLLVFLGMYIFKLSSGEVLYTESQEVHAYLQGDCLELMTNSDNVIRAGLTTKYIDKDEMLKVGRFEEGVFSLLRGKEIDGFNVFKLPDTNLSLFQKNINEEICFNV
;
A
#
# COMPACT_ATOMS: atom_id res chain seq x y z
N MET A 1 -23.63 14.77 -11.21
CA MET A 1 -22.32 15.08 -11.80
C MET A 1 -21.45 13.85 -11.60
N LYS A 2 -21.27 13.03 -12.65
CA LYS A 2 -20.36 11.88 -12.58
C LYS A 2 -18.95 12.43 -12.39
N LEU A 3 -18.15 11.81 -11.52
CA LEU A 3 -16.70 11.98 -11.59
C LEU A 3 -16.26 11.29 -12.89
N ASP A 4 -16.22 12.04 -13.99
CA ASP A 4 -15.69 11.54 -15.26
C ASP A 4 -14.16 11.58 -15.20
N PHE A 5 -13.65 10.54 -14.57
CA PHE A 5 -12.26 10.18 -14.53
C PHE A 5 -11.89 9.51 -15.87
N HIS A 6 -11.76 10.32 -16.93
CA HIS A 6 -11.18 9.86 -18.19
C HIS A 6 -9.67 9.74 -18.03
N PHE A 7 -9.21 8.61 -17.50
CA PHE A 7 -7.79 8.25 -17.47
C PHE A 7 -7.59 7.04 -18.37
N ALA A 8 -6.57 7.08 -19.22
CA ALA A 8 -6.17 5.93 -20.02
C ALA A 8 -5.29 4.96 -19.19
N THR A 9 -4.65 5.43 -18.10
CA THR A 9 -3.73 4.64 -17.26
C THR A 9 -3.71 5.02 -15.78
N HIS A 10 -3.25 4.11 -14.90
CA HIS A 10 -2.99 4.38 -13.47
C HIS A 10 -2.00 5.54 -13.26
N LYS A 11 -1.01 5.70 -14.16
CA LYS A 11 -0.05 6.82 -14.11
C LYS A 11 -0.73 8.18 -14.31
N GLU A 12 -1.68 8.29 -15.23
CA GLU A 12 -2.43 9.53 -15.46
C GLU A 12 -3.33 9.88 -14.28
N PHE A 13 -3.95 8.86 -13.67
CA PHE A 13 -4.73 9.04 -12.43
C PHE A 13 -3.89 9.67 -11.32
N ILE A 14 -2.70 9.12 -11.05
CA ILE A 14 -1.80 9.64 -10.01
C ILE A 14 -1.27 11.04 -10.35
N LYS A 15 -0.92 11.30 -11.62
CA LYS A 15 -0.55 12.65 -12.08
C LYS A 15 -1.63 13.67 -11.79
N ILE A 16 -2.90 13.33 -12.07
CA ILE A 16 -4.02 14.22 -11.83
C ILE A 16 -4.20 14.46 -10.33
N ILE A 17 -4.14 13.42 -9.50
CA ILE A 17 -4.18 13.57 -8.03
C ILE A 17 -3.10 14.53 -7.54
N PHE A 18 -1.84 14.34 -7.95
CA PHE A 18 -0.74 15.18 -7.45
C PHE A 18 -0.77 16.61 -7.99
N SER A 19 -1.46 16.87 -9.11
CA SER A 19 -1.69 18.22 -9.62
C SER A 19 -2.75 19.02 -8.85
N LEU A 20 -3.59 18.35 -8.05
CA LEU A 20 -4.68 19.01 -7.32
C LEU A 20 -4.16 19.99 -6.25
N GLN A 21 -4.86 21.10 -6.13
CA GLN A 21 -4.74 22.05 -5.04
C GLN A 21 -5.50 21.55 -3.80
N LYS A 22 -5.16 22.12 -2.64
CA LYS A 22 -5.73 21.69 -1.35
C LYS A 22 -7.26 21.70 -1.33
N PHE A 23 -7.90 22.76 -1.85
CA PHE A 23 -9.36 22.85 -1.88
C PHE A 23 -10.00 21.80 -2.81
N GLU A 24 -9.31 21.43 -3.89
CA GLU A 24 -9.77 20.40 -4.83
C GLU A 24 -9.67 19.00 -4.22
N ILE A 25 -8.61 18.74 -3.43
CA ILE A 25 -8.46 17.51 -2.65
C ILE A 25 -9.61 17.39 -1.64
N GLU A 26 -9.88 18.47 -0.89
CA GLU A 26 -10.98 18.51 0.07
C GLU A 26 -12.35 18.29 -0.61
N ASP A 27 -12.62 18.93 -1.75
CA ASP A 27 -13.85 18.72 -2.50
C ASP A 27 -13.96 17.27 -3.04
N ALA A 28 -12.89 16.73 -3.62
CA ALA A 28 -12.85 15.36 -4.13
C ALA A 28 -13.14 14.34 -3.01
N ILE A 29 -12.49 14.49 -1.86
CA ILE A 29 -12.70 13.61 -0.69
C ILE A 29 -14.13 13.73 -0.17
N ASN A 30 -14.68 14.95 -0.09
CA ASN A 30 -16.07 15.15 0.31
C ASN A 30 -17.05 14.49 -0.66
N ARG A 31 -16.77 14.49 -1.96
CA ARG A 31 -17.58 13.76 -2.96
C ARG A 31 -17.46 12.26 -2.78
N VAL A 32 -16.26 11.73 -2.56
CA VAL A 32 -16.08 10.29 -2.28
C VAL A 32 -16.86 9.88 -1.03
N LYS A 33 -16.78 10.65 0.06
CA LYS A 33 -17.54 10.41 1.30
C LYS A 33 -19.06 10.33 1.07
N LYS A 34 -19.61 11.22 0.24
CA LYS A 34 -21.04 11.22 -0.11
C LYS A 34 -21.45 10.02 -0.98
N ASN A 35 -20.47 9.33 -1.59
CA ASN A 35 -20.69 8.26 -2.56
C ASN A 35 -20.02 6.95 -2.13
N LEU A 36 -19.72 6.75 -0.83
CA LEU A 36 -19.07 5.53 -0.35
C LEU A 36 -19.88 4.26 -0.61
N SER A 37 -21.21 4.37 -0.73
CA SER A 37 -22.08 3.26 -1.10
C SER A 37 -21.84 2.71 -2.52
N PHE A 38 -21.08 3.43 -3.36
CA PHE A 38 -20.72 2.99 -4.71
C PHE A 38 -19.36 2.29 -4.79
N ILE A 39 -18.61 2.24 -3.69
CA ILE A 39 -17.37 1.46 -3.61
C ILE A 39 -17.59 0.25 -2.70
N ASN A 40 -16.80 -0.80 -2.89
CA ASN A 40 -16.87 -2.00 -2.06
C ASN A 40 -16.74 -1.66 -0.56
N ASP A 41 -17.56 -2.32 0.28
CA ASP A 41 -17.68 -2.07 1.72
C ASP A 41 -16.34 -2.10 2.48
N PHE A 42 -15.44 -3.02 2.12
CA PHE A 42 -14.14 -3.13 2.78
C PHE A 42 -13.25 -1.93 2.46
N ARG A 43 -13.28 -1.42 1.23
CA ARG A 43 -12.59 -0.18 0.85
C ARG A 43 -13.26 1.05 1.46
N ALA A 44 -14.59 1.08 1.54
CA ALA A 44 -15.33 2.16 2.20
C ALA A 44 -14.99 2.25 3.70
N TYR A 45 -14.90 1.10 4.38
CA TYR A 45 -14.46 1.02 5.77
C TYR A 45 -13.08 1.66 5.94
N TRP A 46 -12.09 1.17 5.20
CA TRP A 46 -10.71 1.68 5.31
C TRP A 46 -10.58 3.14 4.91
N PHE A 47 -11.33 3.60 3.90
CA PHE A 47 -11.38 5.02 3.54
C PHE A 47 -11.80 5.87 4.76
N ASN A 48 -12.84 5.45 5.48
CA ASN A 48 -13.31 6.17 6.67
C ASN A 48 -12.31 6.12 7.82
N GLU A 49 -11.68 4.97 8.08
CA GLU A 49 -10.66 4.84 9.13
C GLU A 49 -9.44 5.73 8.86
N ILE A 50 -8.95 5.73 7.62
CA ILE A 50 -7.86 6.60 7.19
C ILE A 50 -8.27 8.08 7.29
N TYR A 51 -9.48 8.44 6.87
CA TYR A 51 -9.99 9.81 6.96
C TYR A 51 -10.10 10.31 8.40
N LYS A 52 -10.48 9.46 9.36
CA LYS A 52 -10.52 9.84 10.79
C LYS A 52 -9.15 10.25 11.32
N ILE A 53 -8.08 9.65 10.79
CA ILE A 53 -6.70 9.88 11.24
C ILE A 53 -6.08 11.08 10.50
N TYR A 54 -6.22 11.12 9.18
CA TYR A 54 -5.50 12.07 8.31
C TYR A 54 -6.35 13.22 7.77
N GLY A 55 -7.67 13.21 7.99
CA GLY A 55 -8.58 14.19 7.41
C GLY A 55 -8.57 14.15 5.90
N SER A 56 -8.61 15.32 5.25
CA SER A 56 -8.61 15.44 3.79
C SER A 56 -7.21 15.36 3.18
N ASP A 57 -6.46 14.31 3.49
CA ASP A 57 -5.11 14.07 2.96
C ASP A 57 -5.15 13.50 1.53
N ILE A 58 -4.18 13.91 0.69
CA ILE A 58 -4.07 13.44 -0.70
C ILE A 58 -3.93 11.92 -0.83
N GLY A 59 -3.35 11.28 0.17
CA GLY A 59 -3.19 9.84 0.28
C GLY A 59 -4.51 9.08 0.31
N LEU A 60 -5.63 9.71 0.69
CA LEU A 60 -6.95 9.09 0.55
C LEU A 60 -7.34 8.90 -0.92
N LEU A 61 -6.96 9.85 -1.79
CA LEU A 61 -7.21 9.73 -3.23
C LEU A 61 -6.28 8.70 -3.86
N VAL A 62 -5.01 8.64 -3.42
CA VAL A 62 -4.07 7.59 -3.83
C VAL A 62 -4.58 6.20 -3.41
N PHE A 63 -5.03 6.06 -2.16
CA PHE A 63 -5.60 4.83 -1.60
C PHE A 63 -6.75 4.25 -2.43
N LEU A 64 -7.58 5.09 -3.06
CA LEU A 64 -8.67 4.60 -3.91
C LEU A 64 -8.19 3.79 -5.12
N GLY A 65 -6.98 4.07 -5.62
CA GLY A 65 -6.32 3.32 -6.68
C GLY A 65 -5.50 2.13 -6.19
N MET A 66 -5.45 1.88 -4.88
CA MET A 66 -4.64 0.81 -4.29
C MET A 66 -5.45 -0.48 -4.06
N TYR A 67 -4.74 -1.59 -4.12
CA TYR A 67 -5.24 -2.87 -3.65
C TYR A 67 -5.18 -2.91 -2.12
N ILE A 68 -6.20 -3.50 -1.48
CA ILE A 68 -6.21 -3.70 -0.02
C ILE A 68 -6.00 -5.18 0.25
N PHE A 69 -4.82 -5.50 0.78
CA PHE A 69 -4.44 -6.87 1.10
C PHE A 69 -4.63 -7.15 2.60
N LYS A 70 -5.22 -8.30 2.95
CA LYS A 70 -5.30 -8.79 4.33
C LYS A 70 -4.45 -10.04 4.46
N LEU A 71 -3.36 -9.95 5.22
CA LEU A 71 -2.50 -11.09 5.53
C LEU A 71 -3.09 -11.88 6.70
N SER A 72 -3.10 -13.20 6.57
CA SER A 72 -3.25 -14.14 7.67
C SER A 72 -1.91 -14.36 8.38
N SER A 73 -1.97 -14.83 9.64
CA SER A 73 -0.76 -15.12 10.41
C SER A 73 0.14 -16.11 9.64
N GLY A 74 1.41 -15.75 9.48
CA GLY A 74 2.38 -16.54 8.76
C GLY A 74 2.40 -16.38 7.24
N GLU A 75 1.48 -15.61 6.66
CA GLU A 75 1.59 -15.21 5.26
C GLU A 75 2.66 -14.12 5.09
N VAL A 76 3.36 -14.17 3.96
CA VAL A 76 4.43 -13.24 3.63
C VAL A 76 4.10 -12.52 2.33
N LEU A 77 4.10 -11.20 2.38
CA LEU A 77 3.98 -10.35 1.21
C LEU A 77 5.33 -9.69 0.94
N TYR A 78 5.74 -9.68 -0.32
CA TYR A 78 6.90 -8.94 -0.79
C TYR A 78 6.44 -7.68 -1.51
N THR A 79 6.99 -6.53 -1.11
CA THR A 79 6.79 -5.25 -1.80
C THR A 79 8.07 -4.90 -2.56
N GLU A 80 7.93 -4.72 -3.86
CA GLU A 80 9.06 -4.39 -4.73
C GLU A 80 9.44 -2.91 -4.56
N SER A 81 10.68 -2.56 -4.93
CA SER A 81 11.06 -1.15 -5.07
C SER A 81 10.10 -0.41 -6.02
N GLN A 82 9.85 0.86 -5.71
CA GLN A 82 9.01 1.80 -6.48
C GLN A 82 7.49 1.54 -6.41
N GLU A 83 7.03 0.57 -5.61
CA GLU A 83 5.61 0.37 -5.34
C GLU A 83 5.13 1.22 -4.17
N VAL A 84 4.00 1.92 -4.36
CA VAL A 84 3.32 2.61 -3.26
C VAL A 84 2.61 1.57 -2.40
N HIS A 85 2.94 1.53 -1.11
CA HIS A 85 2.32 0.65 -0.13
C HIS A 85 2.15 1.37 1.21
N ALA A 86 1.22 0.89 2.02
CA ALA A 86 0.97 1.40 3.36
C ALA A 86 0.45 0.27 4.27
N TYR A 87 0.96 0.21 5.50
CA TYR A 87 0.42 -0.66 6.54
C TYR A 87 -0.75 0.03 7.25
N LEU A 88 -1.91 -0.63 7.30
CA LEU A 88 -3.14 -0.04 7.82
C LEU A 88 -3.42 -0.46 9.28
N GLN A 89 -3.31 -1.75 9.58
CA GLN A 89 -3.56 -2.30 10.91
C GLN A 89 -2.98 -3.71 11.06
N GLY A 90 -2.54 -4.03 12.28
CA GLY A 90 -2.07 -5.35 12.69
C GLY A 90 -0.62 -5.34 13.13
N ASP A 91 -0.14 -6.50 13.57
CA ASP A 91 1.25 -6.74 13.91
C ASP A 91 1.90 -7.53 12.78
N CYS A 92 3.08 -7.09 12.34
CA CYS A 92 3.83 -7.76 11.28
C CYS A 92 5.34 -7.72 11.56
N LEU A 93 6.04 -8.69 10.99
CA LEU A 93 7.50 -8.63 10.89
C LEU A 93 7.86 -8.05 9.53
N GLU A 94 8.67 -6.99 9.55
CA GLU A 94 9.16 -6.33 8.36
C GLU A 94 10.64 -6.67 8.18
N LEU A 95 10.98 -7.21 7.01
CA LEU A 95 12.35 -7.49 6.60
C LEU A 95 12.69 -6.64 5.38
N MET A 96 13.68 -5.78 5.52
CA MET A 96 14.15 -4.89 4.46
C MET A 96 15.65 -5.01 4.27
N THR A 97 16.12 -4.66 3.07
CA THR A 97 17.54 -4.38 2.86
C THR A 97 17.94 -3.10 3.59
N ASN A 98 19.23 -2.90 3.82
CA ASN A 98 19.74 -1.71 4.51
C ASN A 98 19.63 -0.47 3.59
N SER A 99 18.43 0.10 3.48
CA SER A 99 18.09 1.30 2.74
C SER A 99 17.01 2.05 3.51
N ASP A 100 17.20 3.35 3.69
CA ASP A 100 16.27 4.26 4.37
C ASP A 100 15.60 5.25 3.39
N ASN A 101 15.78 5.04 2.09
CA ASN A 101 15.18 5.86 1.04
C ASN A 101 13.65 5.69 1.03
N VAL A 102 12.92 6.71 1.49
CA VAL A 102 11.45 6.72 1.53
C VAL A 102 10.91 7.97 0.85
N ILE A 103 10.16 7.78 -0.23
CA ILE A 103 9.34 8.83 -0.86
C ILE A 103 7.88 8.59 -0.47
N ARG A 104 7.19 9.64 -0.01
CA ARG A 104 5.83 9.54 0.52
C ARG A 104 4.81 9.89 -0.55
N ALA A 105 3.70 9.17 -0.60
CA ALA A 105 2.57 9.44 -1.51
C ALA A 105 1.37 10.11 -0.84
N GLY A 106 1.41 10.30 0.48
CA GLY A 106 0.31 10.79 1.29
C GLY A 106 0.31 10.15 2.68
N LEU A 107 -0.81 10.30 3.40
CA LEU A 107 -1.06 9.78 4.75
C LEU A 107 0.04 10.18 5.73
N THR A 108 0.43 11.45 5.68
CA THR A 108 1.59 11.94 6.43
C THR A 108 1.51 13.44 6.67
N THR A 109 2.07 13.89 7.79
CA THR A 109 2.34 15.31 8.05
C THR A 109 3.71 15.76 7.52
N LYS A 110 4.53 14.82 7.03
CA LYS A 110 5.87 15.09 6.51
C LYS A 110 5.81 15.58 5.05
N TYR A 111 6.94 16.11 4.58
CA TYR A 111 7.08 16.54 3.20
C TYR A 111 6.81 15.40 2.19
N ILE A 112 6.11 15.75 1.12
CA ILE A 112 5.79 14.89 -0.03
C ILE A 112 6.46 15.51 -1.26
N ASP A 113 7.46 14.82 -1.79
CA ASP A 113 8.09 15.18 -3.06
C ASP A 113 7.27 14.58 -4.22
N LYS A 114 6.34 15.38 -4.74
CA LYS A 114 5.43 14.95 -5.82
C LYS A 114 6.16 14.69 -7.12
N ASP A 115 7.19 15.50 -7.43
CA ASP A 115 7.93 15.40 -8.69
C ASP A 115 8.79 14.14 -8.69
N GLU A 116 9.50 13.86 -7.60
CA GLU A 116 10.29 12.64 -7.49
C GLU A 116 9.39 11.40 -7.46
N MET A 117 8.25 11.44 -6.77
CA MET A 117 7.28 10.33 -6.78
C MET A 117 6.77 10.02 -8.20
N LEU A 118 6.45 11.03 -9.01
CA LEU A 118 6.01 10.81 -10.41
C LEU A 118 7.12 10.31 -11.33
N LYS A 119 8.37 10.59 -10.98
CA LYS A 119 9.56 10.20 -11.72
C LYS A 119 9.96 8.76 -11.45
N VAL A 120 9.95 8.32 -10.18
CA VAL A 120 10.45 6.99 -9.79
C VAL A 120 9.36 5.98 -9.48
N GLY A 121 8.13 6.41 -9.19
CA GLY A 121 7.04 5.51 -8.84
C GLY A 121 6.59 4.65 -10.03
N ARG A 122 6.35 3.36 -9.76
CA ARG A 122 5.74 2.43 -10.71
C ARG A 122 4.23 2.45 -10.55
N PHE A 123 3.52 2.98 -11.56
CA PHE A 123 2.07 3.12 -11.58
C PHE A 123 1.45 2.22 -12.65
N GLU A 124 1.80 0.95 -12.60
CA GLU A 124 1.22 -0.12 -13.41
C GLU A 124 0.20 -0.89 -12.57
N GLU A 125 -0.65 -1.69 -13.22
CA GLU A 125 -1.54 -2.58 -12.47
C GLU A 125 -0.68 -3.61 -11.70
N GLY A 126 -0.80 -3.59 -10.38
CA GLY A 126 0.02 -4.44 -9.52
C GLY A 126 -0.39 -5.91 -9.62
N VAL A 127 0.60 -6.79 -9.85
CA VAL A 127 0.42 -8.24 -9.71
C VAL A 127 0.93 -8.64 -8.34
N PHE A 128 0.02 -8.81 -7.39
CA PHE A 128 0.38 -9.22 -6.04
C PHE A 128 0.27 -10.73 -5.88
N SER A 129 1.30 -11.33 -5.30
CA SER A 129 1.26 -12.73 -4.91
C SER A 129 1.96 -12.90 -3.58
N LEU A 130 1.40 -13.77 -2.74
CA LEU A 130 2.06 -14.20 -1.52
C LEU A 130 3.38 -14.87 -1.89
N LEU A 131 4.44 -14.51 -1.16
CA LEU A 131 5.72 -15.17 -1.31
C LEU A 131 5.55 -16.62 -0.85
N ARG A 132 5.86 -17.57 -1.72
CA ARG A 132 5.75 -18.99 -1.38
C ARG A 132 7.06 -19.46 -0.79
N GLY A 133 7.00 -19.88 0.48
CA GLY A 133 8.13 -20.51 1.13
C GLY A 133 8.39 -21.91 0.60
N LYS A 134 9.62 -22.39 0.84
CA LYS A 134 10.06 -23.76 0.55
C LYS A 134 10.41 -24.45 1.84
N GLU A 135 9.99 -25.70 1.99
CA GLU A 135 10.37 -26.50 3.15
C GLU A 135 11.85 -26.89 3.09
N ILE A 136 12.63 -26.49 4.09
CA ILE A 136 14.05 -26.83 4.25
C ILE A 136 14.30 -27.12 5.73
N ASP A 137 14.76 -28.32 6.05
CA ASP A 137 15.12 -28.76 7.42
C ASP A 137 14.02 -28.47 8.48
N GLY A 138 12.76 -28.62 8.09
CA GLY A 138 11.60 -28.37 8.97
C GLY A 138 11.27 -26.89 9.19
N PHE A 139 11.82 -25.99 8.38
CA PHE A 139 11.44 -24.58 8.29
C PHE A 139 10.73 -24.31 6.97
N ASN A 140 9.77 -23.39 6.99
CA ASN A 140 9.25 -22.75 5.80
C ASN A 140 10.14 -21.54 5.49
N VAL A 141 10.93 -21.61 4.42
CA VAL A 141 11.95 -20.60 4.07
C VAL A 141 11.48 -19.75 2.91
N PHE A 142 11.36 -18.45 3.14
CA PHE A 142 11.00 -17.47 2.12
C PHE A 142 12.25 -16.72 1.66
N LYS A 143 12.61 -16.85 0.39
CA LYS A 143 13.73 -16.10 -0.19
C LYS A 143 13.21 -14.78 -0.76
N LEU A 144 13.77 -13.67 -0.31
CA LEU A 144 13.43 -12.35 -0.86
C LEU A 144 14.02 -12.25 -2.29
N PRO A 145 13.22 -11.88 -3.31
CA PRO A 145 13.72 -11.66 -4.66
C PRO A 145 14.90 -10.70 -4.68
N ASP A 146 15.89 -10.97 -5.54
CA ASP A 146 17.07 -10.13 -5.80
C ASP A 146 17.90 -9.69 -4.59
N THR A 147 17.82 -10.44 -3.48
CA THR A 147 18.63 -10.22 -2.28
C THR A 147 19.23 -11.50 -1.73
N ASN A 148 20.16 -11.36 -0.78
CA ASN A 148 20.69 -12.47 0.02
C ASN A 148 19.89 -12.69 1.31
N LEU A 149 18.74 -12.02 1.49
CA LEU A 149 17.91 -12.13 2.68
C LEU A 149 16.94 -13.31 2.53
N SER A 150 16.69 -14.00 3.64
CA SER A 150 15.70 -15.06 3.71
C SER A 150 15.02 -15.05 5.08
N LEU A 151 13.73 -15.33 5.11
CA LEU A 151 12.96 -15.46 6.33
C LEU A 151 12.75 -16.95 6.61
N PHE A 152 13.15 -17.41 7.79
CA PHE A 152 12.91 -18.77 8.25
C PHE A 152 11.71 -18.76 9.21
N GLN A 153 10.63 -19.41 8.81
CA GLN A 153 9.42 -19.54 9.62
C GLN A 153 9.27 -20.99 10.10
N LYS A 154 8.86 -21.18 11.35
CA LYS A 154 8.51 -22.50 11.87
C LYS A 154 7.33 -22.40 12.83
N ASN A 155 6.42 -23.36 12.73
CA ASN A 155 5.34 -23.50 13.71
C ASN A 155 5.83 -24.37 14.87
N ILE A 156 5.83 -23.82 16.09
CA ILE A 156 6.22 -24.50 17.32
C ILE A 156 5.00 -24.45 18.25
N ASN A 157 4.45 -25.61 18.61
CA ASN A 157 3.29 -25.70 19.51
C ASN A 157 2.09 -24.82 19.10
N GLU A 158 1.75 -24.79 17.81
CA GLU A 158 0.69 -23.95 17.21
C GLU A 158 0.99 -22.43 17.19
N GLU A 159 2.14 -22.00 17.71
CA GLU A 159 2.63 -20.63 17.56
C GLU A 159 3.57 -20.51 16.35
N ILE A 160 3.48 -19.39 15.64
CA ILE A 160 4.35 -19.10 14.50
C ILE A 160 5.59 -18.34 15.00
N CYS A 161 6.77 -18.95 14.86
CA CYS A 161 8.04 -18.33 15.20
C CYS A 161 8.83 -18.00 13.93
N PHE A 162 9.62 -16.93 13.99
CA PHE A 162 10.39 -16.40 12.86
C PHE A 162 11.85 -16.18 13.24
N ASN A 163 12.76 -16.42 12.30
CA ASN A 163 14.17 -16.07 12.39
C ASN A 163 14.64 -15.45 11.06
N VAL A 164 15.50 -14.44 11.15
CA VAL A 164 16.02 -13.65 10.02
C VAL A 164 17.48 -13.98 9.80
#